data_AF-A0A6A3V9W8-F1
#
_entry.id   AF-A0A6A3V9W8-F1
#
_cell.length_a   1.000
_cell.length_b   1.000
_cell.length_c   1.000
_cell.angle_alpha   90.00
_cell.angle_beta   90.00
_cell.angle_gamma   90.00
#
_symmetry.space_group_name_H-M   'P 1'
#
loop_
_entity.id
_entity.type
_entity.pdbx_description
1 polymer ?
#
loop_
_entity_poly.entity_id
_entity_poly.type
_entity_poly.pdbx_seq_one_letter_code
_entity_poly.pdbx_strand_id
1 'polypeptide(L)'
;MSVIRPPELSSLEHAALILWYREWERYVEKIRHRCSTTGETFENVVATVKGSVKPKTLKNMATYVLKKPVASVTDDDIMTAVQARCRTLKNEFVPDVTSLFRQQLKMDLSIDDCDARIFRYYEDYNGIVEDNGLQGLIGNGNEPEAGYKSRLKARCRLVVDNLQPPVLKAQIIRLIDLERRDCKSDDVALFDLILEHAKVQQRFHRMSQDHAARGDSKSTKPDQKPQRSDTSRSGRSPRPAPSAASTSTPPADFTAHTDPAASPPSAT
;
A
#
# COMPACT_ATOMS: atom_id res chain seq x y z
N MET A 1 -34.93 -7.84 10.43
CA MET A 1 -34.09 -8.01 9.24
C MET A 1 -33.35 -6.70 8.98
N SER A 2 -32.03 -6.73 8.82
CA SER A 2 -31.25 -5.54 8.47
C SER A 2 -31.62 -5.06 7.07
N VAL A 3 -31.94 -3.77 6.92
CA VAL A 3 -32.22 -3.17 5.60
C VAL A 3 -30.90 -3.01 4.85
N ILE A 4 -30.67 -3.86 3.84
CA ILE A 4 -29.53 -3.74 2.93
C ILE A 4 -29.85 -2.61 1.94
N ARG A 5 -29.14 -1.49 2.04
CA ARG A 5 -29.36 -0.32 1.16
C ARG A 5 -28.40 -0.36 -0.04
N PRO A 6 -28.87 0.03 -1.24
CA PRO A 6 -27.98 0.20 -2.39
C PRO A 6 -27.04 1.40 -2.18
N PRO A 7 -25.81 1.35 -2.71
CA PRO A 7 -24.90 2.49 -2.69
C PRO A 7 -25.38 3.58 -3.64
N GLU A 8 -25.12 4.83 -3.29
CA GLU A 8 -25.58 5.98 -4.08
C GLU A 8 -24.45 6.55 -4.95
N LEU A 9 -24.65 6.55 -6.28
CA LEU A 9 -23.69 7.17 -7.19
C LEU A 9 -23.94 8.67 -7.25
N SER A 10 -23.04 9.43 -6.63
CA SER A 10 -23.15 10.88 -6.50
C SER A 10 -22.20 11.67 -7.38
N SER A 11 -21.08 11.07 -7.80
CA SER A 11 -20.02 11.73 -8.56
C SER A 11 -19.55 10.87 -9.74
N LEU A 12 -19.05 11.55 -10.77
CA LEU A 12 -18.41 10.96 -11.94
C LEU A 12 -16.87 10.97 -11.83
N GLU A 13 -16.33 11.33 -10.67
CA GLU A 13 -14.90 11.19 -10.38
C GLU A 13 -14.50 9.71 -10.40
N HIS A 14 -13.30 9.42 -10.90
CA HIS A 14 -12.85 8.04 -11.09
C HIS A 14 -12.81 7.23 -9.78
N ALA A 15 -12.31 7.82 -8.69
CA ALA A 15 -12.31 7.17 -7.37
C ALA A 15 -13.74 6.90 -6.85
N ALA A 16 -14.66 7.85 -7.04
CA ALA A 16 -16.05 7.68 -6.65
C ALA A 16 -16.75 6.57 -7.46
N LEU A 17 -16.43 6.45 -8.75
CA LEU A 17 -16.96 5.38 -9.61
C LEU A 17 -16.47 4.00 -9.20
N ILE A 18 -15.16 3.87 -8.90
CA ILE A 18 -14.58 2.60 -8.43
C ILE A 18 -15.18 2.19 -7.09
N LEU A 19 -15.25 3.12 -6.14
CA LEU A 19 -15.85 2.85 -4.83
C LEU A 19 -17.33 2.47 -4.95
N TRP A 20 -18.11 3.20 -5.75
CA TRP A 20 -19.50 2.88 -5.99
C TRP A 20 -19.66 1.51 -6.65
N TYR A 21 -18.83 1.18 -7.64
CA TYR A 21 -18.86 -0.11 -8.32
C TYR A 21 -18.57 -1.28 -7.36
N ARG A 22 -17.50 -1.17 -6.55
CA ARG A 22 -17.17 -2.17 -5.51
C ARG A 22 -18.29 -2.34 -4.50
N GLU A 23 -18.90 -1.24 -4.05
CA GLU A 23 -20.01 -1.32 -3.10
C GLU A 23 -21.30 -1.85 -3.73
N TRP A 24 -21.50 -1.62 -5.04
CA TRP A 24 -22.62 -2.17 -5.79
C TRP A 24 -22.51 -3.69 -5.90
N GLU A 25 -21.32 -4.23 -6.19
CA GLU A 25 -21.07 -5.68 -6.19
C GLU A 25 -21.32 -6.29 -4.81
N ARG A 26 -20.84 -5.65 -3.72
CA ARG A 26 -21.13 -6.10 -2.35
C ARG A 26 -22.62 -6.05 -2.01
N TYR A 27 -23.32 -5.02 -2.46
CA TYR A 27 -24.76 -4.90 -2.29
C TYR A 27 -25.47 -6.08 -2.97
N VAL A 28 -25.17 -6.34 -4.25
CA VAL A 28 -25.75 -7.44 -5.01
C VAL A 28 -25.52 -8.78 -4.32
N GLU A 29 -24.31 -9.03 -3.83
CA GLU A 29 -23.99 -10.28 -3.11
C GLU A 29 -24.81 -10.45 -1.83
N LYS A 30 -24.95 -9.38 -1.03
CA LYS A 30 -25.81 -9.39 0.16
C LYS A 30 -27.27 -9.66 -0.18
N ILE A 31 -27.77 -9.13 -1.30
CA ILE A 31 -29.14 -9.39 -1.76
C ILE A 31 -29.29 -10.84 -2.20
N ARG A 32 -28.33 -11.40 -2.94
CA ARG A 32 -28.33 -12.82 -3.33
C ARG A 32 -28.35 -13.74 -2.10
N HIS A 33 -27.52 -13.45 -1.10
CA HIS A 33 -27.48 -14.21 0.14
C HIS A 33 -28.79 -14.11 0.95
N ARG A 34 -29.41 -12.93 0.98
CA ARG A 34 -30.74 -12.80 1.58
C ARG A 34 -31.75 -13.67 0.85
N CYS A 35 -31.82 -13.58 -0.48
CA CYS A 35 -32.74 -14.35 -1.31
C CYS A 35 -32.56 -15.87 -1.12
N SER A 36 -31.33 -16.38 -0.98
CA SER A 36 -31.10 -17.80 -0.70
C SER A 36 -31.59 -18.23 0.68
N THR A 37 -31.60 -17.32 1.65
CA THR A 37 -32.05 -17.59 3.03
C THR A 37 -33.56 -17.42 3.20
N THR A 38 -34.17 -16.47 2.48
CA THR A 38 -35.59 -16.10 2.61
C THR A 38 -36.49 -16.73 1.56
N GLY A 39 -35.92 -17.22 0.45
CA GLY A 39 -36.68 -17.70 -0.71
C GLY A 39 -37.25 -16.60 -1.59
N GLU A 40 -36.88 -15.34 -1.37
CA GLU A 40 -37.31 -14.20 -2.19
C GLU A 40 -36.69 -14.25 -3.60
N THR A 41 -37.46 -13.87 -4.63
CA THR A 41 -36.94 -13.73 -6.00
C THR A 41 -36.01 -12.53 -6.11
N PHE A 42 -34.74 -12.76 -6.47
CA PHE A 42 -33.68 -11.74 -6.55
C PHE A 42 -34.09 -10.47 -7.33
N GLU A 43 -34.70 -10.64 -8.50
CA GLU A 43 -35.13 -9.55 -9.38
C GLU A 43 -36.12 -8.59 -8.72
N ASN A 44 -36.92 -9.09 -7.77
CA ASN A 44 -37.92 -8.28 -7.07
C ASN A 44 -37.31 -7.45 -5.94
N VAL A 45 -36.12 -7.80 -5.45
CA VAL A 45 -35.54 -7.17 -4.25
C VAL A 45 -34.23 -6.45 -4.48
N VAL A 46 -33.59 -6.67 -5.62
CA VAL A 46 -32.43 -5.89 -6.04
C VAL A 46 -32.87 -4.51 -6.54
N ALA A 47 -32.19 -3.47 -6.10
CA ALA A 47 -32.38 -2.12 -6.62
C ALA A 47 -31.90 -2.06 -8.08
N THR A 48 -32.49 -1.14 -8.86
CA THR A 48 -31.99 -0.84 -10.19
C THR A 48 -30.72 0.01 -10.12
N VAL A 49 -29.80 -0.21 -11.05
CA VAL A 49 -28.58 0.61 -11.17
C VAL A 49 -28.98 2.07 -11.37
N LYS A 50 -29.94 2.34 -12.26
CA LYS A 50 -30.48 3.67 -12.50
C LYS A 50 -31.08 4.31 -11.26
N GLY A 51 -31.77 3.52 -10.41
CA GLY A 51 -32.35 3.97 -9.15
C GLY A 51 -31.31 4.31 -8.07
N SER A 52 -30.09 3.80 -8.21
CA SER A 52 -28.97 4.06 -7.30
C SER A 52 -28.17 5.33 -7.65
N VAL A 53 -28.43 5.95 -8.81
CA VAL A 53 -27.73 7.17 -9.24
C VAL A 53 -28.50 8.41 -8.81
N LYS A 54 -27.81 9.41 -8.24
CA LYS A 54 -28.43 10.70 -7.91
C LYS A 54 -29.09 11.32 -9.16
N PRO A 55 -30.31 11.88 -9.07
CA PRO A 55 -31.01 12.44 -10.23
C PRO A 55 -30.20 13.45 -11.03
N LYS A 56 -29.45 14.33 -10.34
CA LYS A 56 -28.54 15.31 -10.96
C LYS A 56 -27.43 14.63 -11.75
N THR A 57 -26.79 13.62 -11.16
CA THR A 57 -25.69 12.85 -11.78
C THR A 57 -26.19 12.03 -12.95
N LEU A 58 -27.38 11.40 -12.81
CA LEU A 58 -28.02 10.64 -13.87
C LEU A 58 -28.35 11.53 -15.08
N LYS A 59 -28.92 12.74 -14.85
CA LYS A 59 -29.19 13.70 -15.91
C LYS A 59 -27.93 14.08 -16.67
N ASN A 60 -26.85 14.42 -15.94
CA ASN A 60 -25.57 14.79 -16.55
C ASN A 60 -24.94 13.62 -17.30
N MET A 61 -24.96 12.40 -16.74
CA MET A 61 -24.44 11.21 -17.39
C MET A 61 -25.21 10.89 -18.67
N ALA A 62 -26.54 10.97 -18.64
CA ALA A 62 -27.40 10.74 -19.81
C ALA A 62 -27.08 11.73 -20.95
N THR A 63 -26.93 13.02 -20.62
CA THR A 63 -26.67 14.07 -21.61
C THR A 63 -25.24 13.99 -22.16
N TYR A 64 -24.22 13.91 -21.31
CA TYR A 64 -22.83 14.11 -21.74
C TYR A 64 -22.08 12.81 -22.02
N VAL A 65 -22.39 11.73 -21.31
CA VAL A 65 -21.68 10.44 -21.45
C VAL A 65 -22.44 9.52 -22.41
N LEU A 66 -23.72 9.27 -22.13
CA LEU A 66 -24.52 8.31 -22.88
C LEU A 66 -25.19 8.91 -24.14
N LYS A 67 -25.22 10.25 -24.24
CA LYS A 67 -25.80 11.02 -25.35
C LYS A 67 -27.23 10.57 -25.72
N LYS A 68 -28.05 10.28 -24.71
CA LYS A 68 -29.44 9.83 -24.91
C LYS A 68 -30.40 10.41 -23.86
N PRO A 69 -31.72 10.44 -24.14
CA PRO A 69 -32.71 10.89 -23.16
C PRO A 69 -32.68 10.04 -21.88
N VAL A 70 -32.85 10.68 -20.71
CA VAL A 70 -32.88 9.99 -19.40
C VAL A 70 -33.93 8.87 -19.35
N ALA A 71 -35.06 9.03 -20.06
CA ALA A 71 -36.09 8.01 -20.17
C ALA A 71 -35.58 6.72 -20.85
N SER A 72 -34.69 6.85 -21.84
CA SER A 72 -34.13 5.75 -22.63
C SER A 72 -32.87 5.13 -22.04
N VAL A 73 -32.34 5.68 -20.94
CA VAL A 73 -31.18 5.11 -20.23
C VAL A 73 -31.60 3.85 -19.47
N THR A 74 -30.92 2.74 -19.72
CA THR A 74 -31.07 1.47 -19.00
C THR A 74 -30.02 1.30 -17.91
N ASP A 75 -30.21 0.31 -17.04
CA ASP A 75 -29.22 -0.08 -16.04
C ASP A 75 -27.90 -0.53 -16.70
N ASP A 76 -27.99 -1.28 -17.80
CA ASP A 76 -26.84 -1.77 -18.56
C ASP A 76 -26.02 -0.63 -19.18
N ASP A 77 -26.68 0.44 -19.64
CA ASP A 77 -26.01 1.61 -20.18
C ASP A 77 -25.12 2.29 -19.13
N ILE A 78 -25.68 2.46 -17.92
CA ILE A 78 -24.99 3.08 -16.80
C ILE A 78 -23.83 2.18 -16.37
N MET A 79 -24.10 0.88 -16.21
CA MET A 79 -23.08 -0.08 -15.77
C MET A 79 -21.92 -0.14 -16.75
N THR A 80 -22.22 -0.19 -18.06
CA THR A 80 -21.22 -0.20 -19.12
C THR A 80 -20.38 1.09 -19.09
N ALA A 81 -21.00 2.25 -18.92
CA ALA A 81 -20.29 3.53 -18.84
C ALA A 81 -19.40 3.63 -17.58
N VAL A 82 -19.88 3.13 -16.43
CA VAL A 82 -19.09 3.06 -15.19
C VAL A 82 -17.89 2.14 -15.39
N GLN A 83 -18.10 0.91 -15.86
CA GLN A 83 -17.03 -0.06 -16.10
C GLN A 83 -16.00 0.45 -17.10
N ALA A 84 -16.44 1.05 -18.21
CA ALA A 84 -15.54 1.64 -19.20
C ALA A 84 -14.65 2.71 -18.55
N ARG A 85 -15.20 3.59 -17.71
CA ARG A 85 -14.42 4.64 -17.04
C ARG A 85 -13.55 4.13 -15.90
N CYS A 86 -13.90 3.04 -15.24
CA CYS A 86 -13.07 2.39 -14.21
C CYS A 86 -11.90 1.61 -14.81
N ARG A 87 -12.01 1.17 -16.07
CA ARG A 87 -11.00 0.40 -16.79
C ARG A 87 -10.09 1.24 -17.67
N THR A 88 -10.38 2.52 -17.85
CA THR A 88 -9.52 3.45 -18.58
C THR A 88 -8.63 4.25 -17.63
N LEU A 89 -7.45 4.62 -18.13
CA LEU A 89 -6.54 5.53 -17.44
C LEU A 89 -7.28 6.82 -17.06
N LYS A 90 -6.98 7.33 -15.86
CA LYS A 90 -7.40 8.68 -15.47
C LYS A 90 -6.89 9.69 -16.51
N ASN A 91 -7.83 10.34 -17.21
CA ASN A 91 -7.56 11.34 -18.25
C ASN A 91 -6.70 10.85 -19.42
N GLU A 92 -6.69 9.54 -19.72
CA GLU A 92 -5.80 8.94 -20.74
C GLU A 92 -4.31 9.18 -20.48
N PHE A 93 -3.96 9.66 -19.28
CA PHE A 93 -2.61 9.97 -18.89
C PHE A 93 -1.98 8.77 -18.20
N VAL A 94 -0.82 8.33 -18.69
CA VAL A 94 -0.01 7.33 -18.00
C VAL A 94 0.83 8.08 -16.97
N PRO A 95 0.55 7.95 -15.65
CA PRO A 95 1.40 8.54 -14.63
C PRO A 95 2.80 7.93 -14.66
N ASP A 96 3.79 8.58 -14.04
CA ASP A 96 5.03 7.90 -13.68
C ASP A 96 4.68 6.79 -12.68
N VAL A 97 4.46 5.60 -13.22
CA VAL A 97 4.05 4.41 -12.47
C VAL A 97 5.07 4.08 -11.40
N THR A 98 6.36 4.28 -11.66
CA THR A 98 7.40 3.97 -10.66
C THR A 98 7.31 4.93 -9.48
N SER A 99 7.12 6.23 -9.73
CA SER A 99 6.96 7.23 -8.68
C SER A 99 5.66 7.05 -7.90
N LEU A 100 4.55 6.76 -8.59
CA LEU A 100 3.24 6.49 -7.98
C LEU A 100 3.33 5.36 -6.95
N PHE A 101 3.88 4.22 -7.35
CA PHE A 101 4.02 3.07 -6.46
C PHE A 101 5.00 3.34 -5.31
N ARG A 102 6.11 4.04 -5.56
CA ARG A 102 7.03 4.44 -4.49
C ARG A 102 6.37 5.30 -3.41
N GLN A 103 5.40 6.13 -3.80
CA GLN A 103 4.69 7.00 -2.86
C GLN A 103 3.59 6.27 -2.11
N GLN A 104 2.83 5.41 -2.79
CA GLN A 104 1.59 4.83 -2.27
C GLN A 104 1.73 3.39 -1.75
N LEU A 105 2.57 2.56 -2.37
CA LEU A 105 2.71 1.16 -1.97
C LEU A 105 3.74 1.05 -0.84
N LYS A 106 3.27 0.77 0.37
CA LYS A 106 4.10 0.59 1.57
C LYS A 106 3.68 -0.67 2.30
N MET A 107 4.65 -1.49 2.70
CA MET A 107 4.34 -2.66 3.52
C MET A 107 4.07 -2.23 4.96
N ASP A 108 2.95 -2.64 5.52
CA ASP A 108 2.63 -2.40 6.92
C ASP A 108 3.42 -3.35 7.82
N LEU A 109 4.56 -2.88 8.32
CA LEU A 109 5.44 -3.64 9.21
C LEU A 109 4.89 -3.79 10.64
N SER A 110 3.78 -3.13 10.98
CA SER A 110 3.14 -3.31 12.29
C SER A 110 2.39 -4.64 12.40
N ILE A 111 2.11 -5.29 11.27
CA ILE A 111 1.49 -6.61 11.21
C ILE A 111 2.57 -7.68 11.50
N ASP A 112 2.46 -8.36 12.66
CA ASP A 112 3.38 -9.43 13.09
C ASP A 112 3.19 -10.72 12.24
N ASP A 113 1.93 -11.01 11.87
CA ASP A 113 1.60 -12.16 11.03
C ASP A 113 2.10 -11.94 9.59
N CYS A 114 3.05 -12.77 9.16
CA CYS A 114 3.68 -12.60 7.84
C CYS A 114 2.69 -12.87 6.69
N ASP A 115 1.80 -13.85 6.84
CA ASP A 115 0.81 -14.18 5.82
C ASP A 115 -0.13 -12.99 5.58
N ALA A 116 -0.70 -12.42 6.65
CA ALA A 116 -1.55 -11.24 6.59
C ALA A 116 -0.80 -10.01 6.04
N ARG A 117 0.46 -9.81 6.45
CA ARG A 117 1.27 -8.67 5.99
C ARG A 117 1.53 -8.71 4.49
N ILE A 118 1.95 -9.87 3.96
CA ILE A 118 2.25 -10.02 2.53
C ILE A 118 0.95 -10.00 1.72
N PHE A 119 -0.12 -10.63 2.20
CA PHE A 119 -1.42 -10.58 1.54
C PHE A 119 -1.93 -9.14 1.40
N ARG A 120 -1.92 -8.37 2.49
CA ARG A 120 -2.34 -6.96 2.47
C ARG A 120 -1.49 -6.10 1.54
N TYR A 121 -0.18 -6.34 1.48
CA TYR A 121 0.70 -5.65 0.54
C TYR A 121 0.29 -5.86 -0.93
N TYR A 122 -0.15 -7.07 -1.28
CA TYR A 122 -0.68 -7.37 -2.62
C TYR A 122 -2.08 -6.78 -2.84
N GLU A 123 -2.94 -6.74 -1.81
CA GLU A 123 -4.22 -6.03 -1.88
C GLU A 123 -4.00 -4.53 -2.15
N ASP A 124 -3.08 -3.90 -1.44
CA ASP A 124 -2.74 -2.49 -1.62
C ASP A 124 -2.19 -2.23 -3.03
N TYR A 125 -1.33 -3.12 -3.55
CA TYR A 125 -0.86 -3.06 -4.93
C TYR A 125 -2.05 -3.09 -5.91
N ASN A 126 -2.94 -4.06 -5.78
CA ASN A 126 -4.09 -4.21 -6.68
C ASN A 126 -5.04 -3.01 -6.58
N GLY A 127 -5.26 -2.50 -5.36
CA GLY A 127 -6.00 -1.28 -5.11
C GLY A 127 -5.42 -0.09 -5.88
N ILE A 128 -4.11 0.13 -5.82
CA ILE A 128 -3.44 1.22 -6.57
C ILE A 128 -3.60 1.04 -8.09
N VAL A 129 -3.50 -0.19 -8.59
CA VAL A 129 -3.70 -0.48 -10.02
C VAL A 129 -5.13 -0.12 -10.44
N GLU A 130 -6.12 -0.59 -9.68
CA GLU A 130 -7.53 -0.35 -9.98
C GLU A 130 -7.88 1.12 -9.88
N ASP A 131 -7.50 1.75 -8.77
CA ASP A 131 -7.81 3.14 -8.45
C ASP A 131 -7.25 4.14 -9.47
N ASN A 132 -6.29 3.72 -10.30
CA ASN A 132 -5.66 4.56 -11.34
C ASN A 132 -5.91 4.07 -12.77
N GLY A 133 -6.74 3.02 -12.98
CA GLY A 133 -7.03 2.51 -14.31
C GLY A 133 -5.82 1.83 -14.99
N LEU A 134 -4.88 1.29 -14.21
CA LEU A 134 -3.61 0.73 -14.70
C LEU A 134 -3.71 -0.77 -15.04
N GLN A 135 -4.91 -1.35 -15.04
CA GLN A 135 -5.12 -2.80 -15.26
C GLN A 135 -4.57 -3.24 -16.63
N GLY A 136 -4.72 -2.40 -17.67
CA GLY A 136 -4.18 -2.65 -19.00
C GLY A 136 -2.65 -2.53 -19.12
N LEU A 137 -1.94 -2.01 -18.11
CA LEU A 137 -0.48 -1.86 -18.12
C LEU A 137 0.22 -2.85 -17.18
N ILE A 138 -0.32 -3.04 -15.98
CA ILE A 138 0.32 -3.79 -14.88
C ILE A 138 -0.68 -4.62 -14.06
N GLY A 139 -1.88 -4.84 -14.61
CA GLY A 139 -2.86 -5.75 -14.02
C GLY A 139 -2.47 -7.22 -14.18
N ASN A 140 -3.20 -8.07 -13.47
CA ASN A 140 -3.11 -9.53 -13.51
C ASN A 140 -3.99 -10.16 -14.61
N GLY A 141 -4.12 -9.48 -15.76
CA GLY A 141 -5.01 -9.88 -16.87
C GLY A 141 -4.74 -11.29 -17.40
N ASN A 142 -5.52 -11.76 -18.37
CA ASN A 142 -5.45 -13.17 -18.77
C ASN A 142 -4.28 -13.46 -19.74
N GLU A 143 -3.71 -14.66 -19.64
CA GLU A 143 -2.60 -15.15 -20.49
C GLU A 143 -2.76 -14.95 -22.02
N PRO A 144 -3.94 -15.15 -22.64
CA PRO A 144 -4.11 -14.96 -24.09
C PRO A 144 -4.05 -13.49 -24.55
N GLU A 145 -4.00 -12.52 -23.64
CA GLU A 145 -3.93 -11.11 -24.02
C GLU A 145 -2.53 -10.71 -24.54
N ALA A 146 -2.49 -9.99 -25.66
CA ALA A 146 -1.24 -9.45 -26.21
C ALA A 146 -0.47 -8.65 -25.14
N GLY A 147 0.82 -8.94 -24.98
CA GLY A 147 1.67 -8.27 -24.00
C GLY A 147 1.52 -8.76 -22.55
N TYR A 148 0.73 -9.81 -22.27
CA TYR A 148 0.54 -10.38 -20.93
C TYR A 148 1.87 -10.58 -20.18
N LYS A 149 2.84 -11.26 -20.79
CA LYS A 149 4.15 -11.51 -20.17
C LYS A 149 4.91 -10.22 -19.83
N SER A 150 4.79 -9.18 -20.67
CA SER A 150 5.43 -7.89 -20.42
C SER A 150 4.75 -7.14 -19.27
N ARG A 151 3.41 -7.18 -19.20
CA ARG A 151 2.65 -6.61 -18.08
C ARG A 151 2.98 -7.31 -16.77
N LEU A 152 3.03 -8.64 -16.78
CA LEU A 152 3.37 -9.44 -15.62
C LEU A 152 4.80 -9.17 -15.14
N LYS A 153 5.75 -8.97 -16.06
CA LYS A 153 7.09 -8.50 -15.71
C LYS A 153 7.12 -7.13 -15.04
N ALA A 154 6.38 -6.17 -15.59
CA ALA A 154 6.27 -4.84 -14.99
C ALA A 154 5.63 -4.90 -13.59
N ARG A 155 4.59 -5.74 -13.43
CA ARG A 155 3.94 -6.02 -12.16
C ARG A 155 4.91 -6.60 -11.12
N CYS A 156 5.58 -7.72 -11.43
CA CYS A 156 6.56 -8.33 -10.54
C CYS A 156 7.68 -7.35 -10.15
N ARG A 157 8.17 -6.55 -11.11
CA ARG A 157 9.18 -5.53 -10.84
C ARG A 157 8.70 -4.48 -9.83
N LEU A 158 7.49 -3.93 -10.00
CA LEU A 158 6.94 -2.91 -9.09
C LEU A 158 6.70 -3.47 -7.69
N VAL A 159 6.25 -4.73 -7.57
CA VAL A 159 6.11 -5.43 -6.28
C VAL A 159 7.46 -5.52 -5.56
N VAL A 160 8.52 -5.94 -6.24
CA VAL A 160 9.87 -6.09 -5.65
C VAL A 160 10.52 -4.74 -5.35
N ASP A 161 10.38 -3.76 -6.24
CA ASP A 161 11.00 -2.43 -6.10
C ASP A 161 10.50 -1.68 -4.86
N ASN A 162 9.29 -1.94 -4.42
CA ASN A 162 8.67 -1.28 -3.25
C ASN A 162 8.65 -2.17 -2.00
N LEU A 163 9.28 -3.36 -2.06
CA LEU A 163 9.28 -4.30 -0.95
C LEU A 163 10.05 -3.74 0.25
N GLN A 164 9.47 -3.94 1.43
CA GLN A 164 10.06 -3.61 2.72
C GLN A 164 10.01 -4.85 3.62
N PRO A 165 10.92 -4.99 4.59
CA PRO A 165 12.09 -4.15 4.83
C PRO A 165 13.17 -4.29 3.74
N PRO A 166 14.15 -3.35 3.65
CA PRO A 166 15.20 -3.38 2.60
C PRO A 166 16.02 -4.67 2.55
N VAL A 167 16.21 -5.33 3.70
CA VAL A 167 16.93 -6.62 3.77
C VAL A 167 16.15 -7.73 3.05
N LEU A 168 14.83 -7.80 3.24
CA LEU A 168 13.96 -8.73 2.51
C LEU A 168 14.04 -8.46 1.02
N LYS A 169 13.91 -7.19 0.63
CA LYS A 169 14.03 -6.75 -0.77
C LYS A 169 15.34 -7.21 -1.41
N ALA A 170 16.48 -6.95 -0.77
CA ALA A 170 17.79 -7.34 -1.29
C ALA A 170 17.91 -8.86 -1.45
N GLN A 171 17.38 -9.62 -0.48
CA GLN A 171 17.38 -11.09 -0.54
C GLN A 171 16.52 -11.61 -1.71
N ILE A 172 15.31 -11.08 -1.88
CA ILE A 172 14.40 -11.47 -2.96
C ILE A 172 15.00 -11.12 -4.33
N ILE A 173 15.56 -9.92 -4.50
CA ILE A 173 16.25 -9.52 -5.74
C ILE A 173 17.35 -10.53 -6.10
N ARG A 174 18.20 -10.87 -5.13
CA ARG A 174 19.30 -11.82 -5.34
C ARG A 174 18.79 -13.20 -5.77
N LEU A 175 17.75 -13.71 -5.11
CA LEU A 175 17.15 -15.01 -5.45
C LEU A 175 16.55 -15.00 -6.85
N ILE A 176 15.83 -13.94 -7.20
CA ILE A 176 15.24 -13.78 -8.54
C ILE A 176 16.31 -13.74 -9.63
N ASP A 177 17.46 -13.11 -9.38
CA ASP A 177 18.52 -12.98 -10.38
C ASP A 177 19.35 -14.26 -10.56
N LEU A 178 19.56 -15.02 -9.48
CA LEU A 178 20.44 -16.19 -9.46
C LEU A 178 19.72 -17.53 -9.58
N GLU A 179 18.54 -17.68 -8.98
CA GLU A 179 17.91 -19.00 -8.76
C GLU A 179 16.48 -19.08 -9.31
N ARG A 180 15.65 -18.06 -9.04
CA ARG A 180 14.20 -18.06 -9.28
C ARG A 180 13.79 -17.05 -10.34
N ARG A 181 14.29 -17.23 -11.57
CA ARG A 181 14.03 -16.32 -12.69
C ARG A 181 12.58 -16.32 -13.18
N ASP A 182 11.85 -17.40 -12.90
CA ASP A 182 10.40 -17.57 -13.11
C ASP A 182 9.61 -16.42 -12.45
N CYS A 183 9.98 -16.03 -11.23
CA CYS A 183 9.33 -14.97 -10.46
C CYS A 183 9.39 -13.58 -11.13
N LYS A 184 10.24 -13.38 -12.16
CA LYS A 184 10.24 -12.14 -12.95
C LYS A 184 8.98 -12.00 -13.79
N SER A 185 8.28 -13.09 -14.11
CA SER A 185 7.09 -13.07 -14.97
C SER A 185 6.01 -14.01 -14.46
N ASP A 186 5.97 -14.24 -13.14
CA ASP A 186 4.97 -15.04 -12.45
C ASP A 186 4.76 -14.38 -11.08
N ASP A 187 3.61 -13.72 -10.90
CA ASP A 187 3.33 -12.97 -9.68
C ASP A 187 2.91 -13.88 -8.52
N VAL A 188 2.41 -15.08 -8.81
CA VAL A 188 2.06 -16.11 -7.82
C VAL A 188 3.34 -16.74 -7.28
N ALA A 189 4.26 -17.16 -8.15
CA ALA A 189 5.56 -17.69 -7.71
C ALA A 189 6.36 -16.63 -6.93
N LEU A 190 6.25 -15.36 -7.32
CA LEU A 190 6.85 -14.25 -6.58
C LEU A 190 6.22 -14.06 -5.19
N PHE A 191 4.89 -14.18 -5.08
CA PHE A 191 4.19 -14.10 -3.81
C PHE A 191 4.69 -15.17 -2.83
N ASP A 192 4.75 -16.43 -3.28
CA ASP A 192 5.22 -17.55 -2.47
C ASP A 192 6.67 -17.35 -2.00
N LEU A 193 7.55 -16.89 -2.90
CA LEU A 193 8.94 -16.60 -2.58
C LEU A 193 9.07 -15.49 -1.52
N ILE A 194 8.33 -14.40 -1.67
CA ILE A 194 8.34 -13.29 -0.70
C ILE A 194 7.85 -13.79 0.67
N LEU A 195 6.76 -14.56 0.68
CA LEU A 195 6.16 -15.07 1.91
C LEU A 195 7.11 -16.02 2.66
N GLU A 196 7.74 -16.96 1.95
CA GLU A 196 8.71 -17.89 2.52
C GLU A 196 9.84 -17.14 3.23
N HIS A 197 10.46 -16.18 2.53
CA HIS A 197 11.60 -15.45 3.07
C HIS A 197 11.21 -14.43 4.15
N ALA A 198 10.01 -13.85 4.08
CA ALA A 198 9.48 -13.00 5.15
C ALA A 198 9.31 -13.79 6.45
N LYS A 199 8.80 -15.03 6.38
CA LYS A 199 8.67 -15.93 7.54
C LYS A 199 10.02 -16.29 8.15
N VAL A 200 11.01 -16.62 7.30
CA VAL A 200 12.37 -16.92 7.74
C VAL A 200 12.98 -15.71 8.47
N GLN A 201 12.87 -14.52 7.88
CA GLN A 201 13.38 -13.29 8.48
C GLN A 201 12.69 -12.98 9.83
N GLN A 202 11.36 -13.11 9.90
CA GLN A 202 10.60 -12.88 11.14
C GLN A 202 11.04 -13.85 12.25
N ARG A 203 11.27 -15.13 11.92
CA ARG A 203 11.78 -16.12 12.89
C ARG A 203 13.13 -15.72 13.45
N PHE A 204 14.09 -15.33 12.60
CA PHE A 204 15.40 -14.86 13.06
C PHE A 204 15.32 -13.61 13.92
N HIS A 205 14.44 -12.67 13.57
CA HIS A 205 14.23 -11.46 14.36
C HIS A 205 13.69 -11.79 15.75
N ARG A 206 12.66 -12.65 15.84
CA ARG A 206 12.08 -13.08 17.12
C ARG A 206 13.09 -13.83 18.00
N MET A 207 13.82 -14.79 17.43
CA MET A 207 14.88 -15.50 18.16
C MET A 207 15.93 -14.52 18.72
N SER A 208 16.34 -13.52 17.94
CA SER A 208 17.33 -12.53 18.38
C SER A 208 16.82 -11.66 19.53
N GLN A 209 15.53 -11.27 19.49
CA GLN A 209 14.90 -10.52 20.58
C GLN A 209 14.81 -11.35 21.88
N ASP A 210 14.43 -12.63 21.78
CA ASP A 210 14.34 -13.52 22.95
C ASP A 210 15.70 -13.70 23.63
N HIS A 211 16.77 -13.79 22.84
CA HIS A 211 18.14 -13.85 23.36
C HIS A 211 18.58 -12.55 24.03
N ALA A 212 18.23 -11.39 23.46
CA ALA A 212 18.52 -10.09 24.05
C ALA A 212 17.77 -9.87 25.37
N ALA A 213 16.47 -10.18 25.42
CA ALA A 213 15.64 -10.03 26.63
C ALA A 213 16.11 -10.94 27.79
N ARG A 214 16.64 -12.12 27.48
CA ARG A 214 17.25 -13.03 28.47
C ARG A 214 18.60 -12.53 28.99
N GLY A 215 19.33 -11.72 28.22
CA GLY A 215 20.59 -11.10 28.63
C GLY A 215 20.39 -10.02 29.70
N ASP A 216 19.34 -9.21 29.58
CA ASP A 216 19.03 -8.12 30.52
C ASP A 216 18.33 -8.58 31.81
N SER A 217 17.76 -9.79 31.81
CA SER A 217 17.10 -10.37 33.00
C SER A 217 18.08 -10.86 34.09
N LYS A 218 19.41 -10.73 33.88
CA LYS A 218 20.44 -11.21 34.82
C LYS A 218 21.06 -10.13 35.72
N SER A 219 20.57 -8.89 35.68
CA SER A 219 21.12 -7.76 36.44
C SER A 219 20.10 -7.03 37.33
N THR A 220 19.17 -7.76 37.96
CA THR A 220 18.41 -7.23 39.10
C THR A 220 18.24 -8.28 40.21
N LYS A 221 19.12 -8.21 41.20
CA LYS A 221 18.79 -8.59 42.58
C LYS A 221 18.95 -7.34 43.46
N PRO A 222 17.87 -6.81 44.05
CA PRO A 222 17.95 -5.89 45.16
C PRO A 222 18.00 -6.63 46.50
N ASP A 223 18.87 -6.12 47.38
CA ASP A 223 18.88 -6.08 48.85
C ASP A 223 18.55 -7.31 49.73
N GLN A 224 19.50 -7.63 50.63
CA GLN A 224 19.21 -7.86 52.06
C GLN A 224 20.45 -7.55 52.94
N LYS A 225 20.34 -6.51 53.77
CA LYS A 225 21.22 -6.11 54.91
C LYS A 225 20.86 -6.93 56.18
N PRO A 226 21.52 -6.77 57.37
CA PRO A 226 22.85 -6.24 57.72
C PRO A 226 23.66 -7.16 58.69
N GLN A 227 24.98 -6.99 58.82
CA GLN A 227 25.67 -7.36 60.08
C GLN A 227 26.84 -6.43 60.40
N ARG A 228 26.85 -6.00 61.67
CA ARG A 228 27.79 -5.06 62.31
C ARG A 228 29.19 -5.65 62.46
N SER A 229 30.21 -4.82 62.28
CA SER A 229 31.36 -4.76 63.19
C SER A 229 32.05 -3.39 63.09
N ASP A 230 32.23 -2.78 64.26
CA ASP A 230 33.02 -1.58 64.51
C ASP A 230 34.48 -1.79 64.12
N THR A 231 35.13 -0.82 63.50
CA THR A 231 36.16 0.02 64.16
C THR A 231 36.81 1.03 63.21
N SER A 232 36.80 2.28 63.70
CA SER A 232 37.88 3.27 63.60
C SER A 232 38.08 4.06 62.30
N ARG A 233 37.83 5.37 62.48
CA ARG A 233 38.73 6.50 62.23
C ARG A 233 38.60 7.26 60.90
N SER A 234 38.08 8.48 61.09
CA SER A 234 38.46 9.74 60.44
C SER A 234 37.89 10.06 59.05
N GLY A 235 36.98 11.04 59.04
CA GLY A 235 37.24 12.25 58.25
C GLY A 235 36.23 12.63 57.16
N ARG A 236 35.14 13.28 57.59
CA ARG A 236 34.49 14.48 57.00
C ARG A 236 33.81 14.40 55.61
N SER A 237 32.54 14.82 55.59
CA SER A 237 31.71 15.17 54.44
C SER A 237 31.38 16.70 54.51
N PRO A 238 30.65 17.35 53.57
CA PRO A 238 30.96 17.62 52.14
C PRO A 238 30.71 19.09 51.70
N ARG A 239 30.95 19.38 50.40
CA ARG A 239 30.34 20.43 49.51
C ARG A 239 30.86 21.90 49.62
N PRO A 240 30.56 22.85 48.67
CA PRO A 240 30.15 22.82 47.24
C PRO A 240 31.04 23.70 46.29
N ALA A 241 30.67 23.68 44.98
CA ALA A 241 31.08 24.43 43.75
C ALA A 241 31.19 25.99 43.86
N PRO A 242 31.47 26.83 42.80
CA PRO A 242 31.43 26.59 41.34
C PRO A 242 32.43 27.37 40.43
N SER A 243 32.23 27.23 39.10
CA SER A 243 32.35 28.27 38.05
C SER A 243 33.59 28.30 37.15
N ALA A 244 33.36 28.04 35.85
CA ALA A 244 33.79 28.80 34.66
C ALA A 244 33.56 27.89 33.43
N ALA A 245 32.56 28.11 32.58
CA ALA A 245 32.50 29.12 31.52
C ALA A 245 33.66 29.00 30.52
N SER A 246 33.44 28.24 29.44
CA SER A 246 34.18 28.40 28.17
C SER A 246 33.25 28.13 26.99
N THR A 247 32.65 29.21 26.51
CA THR A 247 32.26 29.40 25.11
C THR A 247 33.50 29.36 24.21
N SER A 248 33.45 28.62 23.11
CA SER A 248 34.25 28.96 21.91
C SER A 248 33.60 28.41 20.64
N THR A 249 33.05 29.35 19.88
CA THR A 249 32.66 29.32 18.47
C THR A 249 33.85 28.93 17.57
N PRO A 250 33.61 28.40 16.35
CA PRO A 250 34.67 27.97 15.42
C PRO A 250 35.18 29.14 14.56
N PRO A 251 36.36 29.04 13.92
CA PRO A 251 36.74 29.95 12.87
C PRO A 251 36.32 29.42 11.49
N ALA A 252 35.67 30.28 10.73
CA ALA A 252 35.58 30.23 9.27
C ALA A 252 36.72 31.08 8.68
N ASP A 253 37.32 30.61 7.59
CA ASP A 253 37.44 31.35 6.31
C ASP A 253 38.50 30.72 5.41
N PHE A 254 38.10 30.33 4.19
CA PHE A 254 38.67 30.96 3.00
C PHE A 254 37.80 30.69 1.77
N THR A 255 37.28 31.77 1.22
CA THR A 255 36.58 31.92 -0.05
C THR A 255 37.54 31.82 -1.24
N ALA A 256 37.09 31.23 -2.37
CA ALA A 256 37.49 31.69 -3.70
C ALA A 256 36.35 31.47 -4.70
N HIS A 257 35.77 32.59 -5.13
CA HIS A 257 34.89 32.75 -6.29
C HIS A 257 35.62 32.44 -7.59
N THR A 258 34.96 31.77 -8.55
CA THR A 258 34.84 32.29 -9.95
C THR A 258 33.68 31.59 -10.69
N ASP A 259 32.71 32.39 -11.13
CA ASP A 259 31.69 32.14 -12.16
C ASP A 259 32.12 32.89 -13.46
N PRO A 260 31.42 32.86 -14.61
CA PRO A 260 30.65 31.80 -15.29
C PRO A 260 30.92 31.80 -16.83
N ALA A 261 30.07 31.06 -17.58
CA ALA A 261 29.62 31.29 -18.98
C ALA A 261 30.09 30.29 -20.07
N ALA A 262 29.11 29.64 -20.73
CA ALA A 262 28.76 29.82 -22.15
C ALA A 262 28.19 28.54 -22.80
N SER A 263 26.91 28.60 -23.22
CA SER A 263 26.41 27.98 -24.47
C SER A 263 26.40 29.09 -25.56
N PRO A 264 26.05 28.89 -26.86
CA PRO A 264 25.57 27.73 -27.66
C PRO A 264 26.34 27.67 -29.05
N PRO A 265 25.83 27.26 -30.25
CA PRO A 265 24.54 26.66 -30.67
C PRO A 265 24.60 25.46 -31.66
N SER A 266 23.39 25.00 -32.00
CA SER A 266 22.96 23.97 -32.96
C SER A 266 23.47 24.13 -34.39
N ALA A 267 23.57 23.02 -35.12
CA ALA A 267 23.56 22.99 -36.59
C ALA A 267 22.92 21.70 -37.12
N THR A 268 21.93 21.90 -38.00
CA THR A 268 21.40 21.03 -39.09
C THR A 268 20.73 19.70 -38.76
#